data_AF-A0A2E3MH69-F1
#
_entry.id   AF-A0A2E3MH69-F1
#
_cell.length_a   1.000
_cell.length_b   1.000
_cell.length_c   1.000
_cell.angle_alpha   90.00
_cell.angle_beta   90.00
_cell.angle_gamma   90.00
#
_symmetry.space_group_name_H-M   'P 1'
#
loop_
_entity.id
_entity.type
_entity.pdbx_description
1 polymer ?
#
loop_
_entity_poly.entity_id
_entity_poly.type
_entity_poly.pdbx_seq_one_letter_code
_entity_poly.pdbx_strand_id
1 'polypeptide(L)'
;MKNLFKLLIGLSLFYGAQVFASATVGEWAQSLMGPAKGLMDIINALCYLTGGVFFVGAIIQYRNHRKNPQQVRLSTPIFYLILAIVIILIPILAMLGNQ
;
A
#
# COMPACT_ATOMS: atom_id res chain seq x y z
N MET A 1 25.42 15.22 5.84
CA MET A 1 24.22 14.85 5.06
C MET A 1 24.35 15.16 3.56
N LYS A 2 24.80 16.35 3.15
CA LYS A 2 24.91 16.73 1.72
C LYS A 2 25.85 15.84 0.89
N ASN A 3 26.93 15.34 1.49
CA ASN A 3 27.89 14.45 0.80
C ASN A 3 27.38 13.01 0.67
N LEU A 4 26.55 12.55 1.63
CA LEU A 4 25.89 11.25 1.57
C LEU A 4 24.83 11.22 0.46
N PHE A 5 24.06 12.29 0.32
CA PHE A 5 23.06 12.43 -0.75
C PHE A 5 23.70 12.43 -2.15
N LYS A 6 24.83 13.14 -2.32
CA LYS A 6 25.62 13.10 -3.58
C LYS A 6 26.17 11.70 -3.87
N LEU A 7 26.59 10.97 -2.84
CA LEU A 7 27.09 9.60 -2.98
C LEU A 7 25.96 8.62 -3.36
N LEU A 8 24.78 8.75 -2.75
CA LEU A 8 23.61 7.93 -3.10
C LEU A 8 23.12 8.19 -4.52
N ILE A 9 23.10 9.45 -4.96
CA ILE A 9 22.77 9.82 -6.35
C ILE A 9 23.84 9.32 -7.32
N GLY A 10 25.12 9.43 -6.97
CA GLY A 10 26.21 8.91 -7.79
C GLY A 10 26.12 7.39 -7.96
N LEU A 11 25.79 6.67 -6.88
CA LEU A 11 25.61 5.22 -6.90
C LEU A 11 24.40 4.79 -7.75
N SER A 12 23.28 5.51 -7.65
CA SER A 12 22.09 5.23 -8.45
C SER A 12 22.31 5.50 -9.95
N LEU A 13 23.09 6.53 -10.29
CA LEU A 13 23.45 6.83 -11.68
C LEU A 13 24.44 5.80 -12.26
N PHE A 14 25.38 5.31 -11.44
CA PHE A 14 26.33 4.29 -11.86
C PHE A 14 25.65 2.93 -12.12
N TYR A 15 24.65 2.57 -11.30
CA TYR A 15 23.82 1.38 -11.53
C TYR A 15 22.96 1.54 -12.80
N GLY A 16 22.39 2.73 -13.04
CA GLY A 16 21.62 3.02 -14.25
C GLY A 16 22.44 3.00 -15.55
N ALA A 17 23.73 3.34 -15.49
CA ALA A 17 24.62 3.32 -16.66
C ALA A 17 24.90 1.90 -17.18
N GLN A 18 24.93 0.89 -16.30
CA GLN A 18 25.15 -0.50 -16.71
C GLN A 18 23.95 -1.11 -17.44
N VAL A 19 22.73 -0.65 -17.11
CA VAL A 19 21.49 -1.04 -17.80
C VAL A 19 21.43 -0.47 -19.23
N PHE A 20 22.03 0.71 -19.46
CA PHE A 20 22.02 1.38 -20.76
C PHE A 20 22.88 0.71 -21.85
N ALA A 21 23.92 -0.04 -21.46
CA ALA A 21 24.94 -0.51 -22.39
C ALA A 21 24.57 -1.77 -23.19
N SER A 22 23.47 -2.46 -22.86
CA SER A 22 23.05 -3.68 -23.58
C SER A 22 21.54 -3.83 -23.77
N ALA A 23 20.73 -2.84 -23.38
CA ALA A 23 19.29 -3.00 -23.32
C ALA A 23 18.57 -2.72 -24.65
N THR A 24 18.01 -3.78 -25.24
CA THR A 24 16.90 -3.67 -26.21
C THR A 24 15.69 -2.96 -25.58
N VAL A 25 14.83 -2.34 -26.39
CA VAL A 25 13.59 -1.64 -25.92
C VAL A 25 12.72 -2.54 -25.00
N GLY A 26 12.77 -3.87 -25.19
CA GLY A 26 12.12 -4.84 -24.30
C GLY A 26 12.73 -4.94 -22.90
N GLU A 27 14.05 -4.87 -22.77
CA GLU A 27 14.75 -4.93 -21.47
C GLU A 27 14.60 -3.61 -20.70
N TRP A 28 14.47 -2.49 -21.43
CA TRP A 28 14.04 -1.20 -20.90
C TRP A 28 12.64 -1.28 -20.28
N ALA A 29 11.69 -1.88 -20.98
CA ALA A 29 10.32 -2.05 -20.48
C ALA A 29 10.28 -2.96 -19.23
N GLN A 30 11.06 -4.04 -19.22
CA GLN A 30 11.16 -4.93 -18.06
C GLN A 30 11.79 -4.26 -16.83
N SER A 31 12.80 -3.42 -17.04
CA SER A 31 13.44 -2.63 -15.98
C SER A 31 12.49 -1.62 -15.34
N LEU A 32 11.47 -1.14 -16.07
CA LEU A 32 10.40 -0.28 -15.55
C LEU A 32 9.28 -1.07 -14.86
N MET A 33 8.99 -2.30 -15.30
CA MET A 33 7.98 -3.16 -14.66
C MET A 33 8.43 -3.75 -13.32
N GLY A 34 9.73 -3.98 -13.13
CA GLY A 34 10.28 -4.51 -11.87
C GLY A 34 9.90 -3.67 -10.63
N PRO A 35 10.15 -2.35 -10.63
CA PRO A 35 9.73 -1.45 -9.55
C PRO A 35 8.20 -1.38 -9.37
N ALA A 36 7.44 -1.45 -10.47
CA ALA A 36 5.98 -1.45 -10.42
C ALA A 36 5.44 -2.67 -9.67
N LYS A 37 6.03 -3.85 -9.89
CA LYS A 37 5.67 -5.07 -9.15
C LYS A 37 5.92 -4.93 -7.65
N GLY A 38 7.10 -4.44 -7.27
CA GLY A 38 7.42 -4.20 -5.84
C GLY A 38 6.48 -3.20 -5.18
N LEU A 39 6.06 -2.15 -5.91
CA LEU A 39 5.07 -1.19 -5.40
C LEU A 39 3.69 -1.85 -5.20
N MET A 40 3.26 -2.70 -6.13
CA MET A 40 1.99 -3.43 -6.00
C MET A 40 1.98 -4.36 -4.79
N ASP A 41 3.09 -5.04 -4.51
CA ASP A 41 3.22 -5.90 -3.32
C ASP A 41 3.11 -5.09 -2.02
N ILE A 42 3.71 -3.90 -1.96
CA ILE A 42 3.60 -3.00 -0.81
C ILE A 42 2.16 -2.49 -0.65
N ILE A 43 1.49 -2.10 -1.73
CA ILE A 43 0.10 -1.64 -1.69
C ILE A 43 -0.81 -2.78 -1.19
N ASN A 44 -0.61 -4.00 -1.65
CA ASN A 44 -1.37 -5.16 -1.18
C ASN A 44 -1.17 -5.38 0.33
N ALA A 45 0.08 -5.28 0.82
CA ALA A 45 0.37 -5.37 2.24
C ALA A 45 -0.30 -4.24 3.05
N LEU A 46 -0.30 -3.01 2.52
CA LEU A 46 -0.96 -1.86 3.15
C LEU A 46 -2.48 -2.03 3.20
N CYS A 47 -3.11 -2.61 2.18
CA CYS A 47 -4.55 -2.89 2.20
C CYS A 47 -4.92 -3.85 3.33
N TYR A 48 -4.18 -4.95 3.52
CA TYR A 48 -4.43 -5.87 4.64
C TYR A 48 -4.19 -5.21 6.00
N LEU A 49 -3.10 -4.44 6.14
CA LEU A 49 -2.79 -3.72 7.37
C LEU A 49 -3.89 -2.71 7.72
N THR A 50 -4.27 -1.89 6.75
CA THR A 50 -5.26 -0.82 6.91
C THR A 50 -6.66 -1.38 7.18
N GLY A 51 -7.04 -2.49 6.53
CA GLY A 51 -8.27 -3.21 6.83
C GLY A 51 -8.35 -3.68 8.28
N GLY A 52 -7.26 -4.23 8.82
CA GLY A 52 -7.15 -4.60 10.23
C GLY A 52 -7.27 -3.40 11.19
N VAL A 53 -6.64 -2.27 10.86
CA VAL A 53 -6.74 -1.03 11.64
C VAL A 53 -8.17 -0.51 11.69
N PHE A 54 -8.89 -0.50 10.58
CA PHE A 54 -10.30 -0.08 10.55
C PHE A 54 -11.21 -1.04 11.32
N PHE A 55 -10.93 -2.35 11.29
CA PHE A 55 -11.67 -3.33 12.08
C PHE A 55 -11.51 -3.08 13.59
N VAL A 56 -10.28 -2.86 14.06
CA VAL A 56 -10.02 -2.48 15.47
C VAL A 56 -10.65 -1.13 15.80
N GLY A 57 -10.56 -0.16 14.88
CA GLY A 57 -11.22 1.14 15.00
C GLY A 57 -12.73 1.03 15.21
N ALA A 58 -13.39 0.13 14.50
CA ALA A 58 -14.81 -0.14 14.68
C ALA A 58 -15.15 -0.67 16.08
N ILE A 59 -14.31 -1.57 16.63
CA ILE A 59 -14.49 -2.10 17.99
C ILE A 59 -14.34 -0.99 19.03
N ILE A 60 -13.32 -0.14 18.89
CA ILE A 60 -13.10 1.00 19.79
C ILE A 60 -14.31 1.95 19.74
N GLN A 61 -14.80 2.25 18.54
CA GLN A 61 -15.94 3.15 18.37
C GLN A 61 -17.25 2.54 18.86
N TYR A 62 -17.42 1.23 18.74
CA TYR A 62 -18.55 0.50 19.34
C TYR A 62 -18.50 0.56 20.88
N ARG A 63 -17.30 0.43 21.47
CA ARG A 63 -17.12 0.62 22.92
C ARG A 63 -17.50 2.04 23.35
N ASN A 64 -17.16 3.06 22.55
CA ASN A 64 -17.52 4.45 22.83
C ASN A 64 -19.03 4.70 22.69
N HIS A 65 -19.69 4.05 21.72
CA HIS A 65 -21.15 4.08 21.58
C HIS A 65 -21.86 3.50 22.81
N ARG A 66 -21.35 2.40 23.39
CA ARG A 66 -21.89 1.87 24.66
C ARG A 66 -21.74 2.83 25.83
N LYS A 67 -20.63 3.57 25.91
CA LYS A 67 -20.36 4.48 27.03
C LYS A 67 -21.24 5.74 26.96
N ASN A 68 -21.40 6.32 25.77
CA ASN A 68 -22.16 7.56 25.58
C ASN A 68 -22.90 7.54 24.23
N PRO A 69 -24.10 6.93 24.17
CA PRO A 69 -24.84 6.74 22.91
C PRO A 69 -25.29 8.04 22.25
N GLN A 70 -25.33 9.17 22.97
CA GLN A 70 -25.66 10.48 22.41
C GLN A 70 -24.50 11.13 21.63
N GLN A 71 -23.24 10.80 21.96
CA GLN A 71 -22.06 11.43 21.33
C GLN A 71 -21.53 10.64 20.13
N VAL A 72 -21.78 9.33 20.06
CA VAL A 72 -21.32 8.48 18.96
C VAL A 72 -22.54 7.80 18.35
N ARG A 73 -22.83 8.08 17.08
CA ARG A 73 -23.94 7.43 16.37
C ARG A 73 -23.59 5.97 16.09
N LEU A 74 -24.57 5.06 16.17
CA LEU A 74 -24.38 3.63 15.86
C LEU A 74 -23.94 3.38 14.42
N SER A 75 -24.27 4.32 13.51
CA SER A 75 -23.79 4.26 12.13
C SER A 75 -22.27 4.31 12.04
N THR A 76 -21.55 5.03 12.92
CA THR A 76 -20.10 5.22 12.82
C THR A 76 -19.31 3.91 12.98
N PRO A 77 -19.54 3.05 14.00
CA PRO A 77 -18.92 1.72 14.06
C PRO A 77 -19.24 0.84 12.84
N ILE A 78 -20.48 0.88 12.35
CA ILE A 78 -20.93 0.08 11.20
C ILE A 78 -20.19 0.52 9.92
N PHE A 79 -20.05 1.83 9.70
CA PHE A 79 -19.29 2.37 8.58
C PHE A 79 -17.82 1.92 8.61
N TYR A 80 -17.17 1.90 9.78
CA TYR A 80 -15.80 1.42 9.88
C TYR A 80 -15.66 -0.08 9.60
N LEU A 81 -16.64 -0.91 9.97
CA LEU A 81 -16.65 -2.33 9.59
C LEU A 81 -16.82 -2.53 8.08
N ILE A 82 -17.78 -1.83 7.47
CA ILE A 82 -18.00 -1.92 6.02
C ILE A 82 -16.75 -1.49 5.27
N LEU A 83 -16.13 -0.38 5.69
CA LEU A 83 -14.93 0.15 5.07
C LEU A 83 -13.73 -0.80 5.23
N ALA A 84 -13.59 -1.47 6.38
CA ALA A 84 -12.58 -2.52 6.57
C ALA A 84 -12.76 -3.69 5.58
N ILE A 85 -14.00 -4.17 5.41
CA ILE A 85 -14.31 -5.25 4.47
C ILE A 85 -14.02 -4.84 3.03
N VAL A 86 -14.43 -3.64 2.63
CA VAL A 86 -14.19 -3.11 1.27
C VAL A 86 -12.69 -2.99 0.99
N ILE A 87 -11.89 -2.48 1.92
CA ILE A 87 -10.44 -2.34 1.74
C ILE A 87 -9.74 -3.69 1.62
N ILE A 88 -10.16 -4.70 2.39
CA ILE A 88 -9.60 -6.06 2.31
C ILE A 88 -10.00 -6.74 0.99
N LEU A 89 -11.16 -6.42 0.44
CA LEU A 89 -11.65 -6.98 -0.82
C LEU A 89 -10.82 -6.52 -2.04
N ILE A 90 -10.28 -5.29 -2.02
CA ILE A 90 -9.48 -4.73 -3.12
C ILE A 90 -8.25 -5.60 -3.49
N PRO A 91 -7.33 -5.94 -2.56
CA PRO A 91 -6.16 -6.77 -2.89
C PRO A 91 -6.55 -8.20 -3.28
N ILE A 92 -7.66 -8.73 -2.75
CA ILE A 92 -8.18 -10.06 -3.14
C ILE A 92 -8.61 -10.05 -4.60
N LEU A 93 -9.35 -9.03 -5.03
CA LEU A 93 -9.75 -8.87 -6.43
C LEU A 93 -8.55 -8.64 -7.34
N ALA A 94 -7.56 -7.86 -6.91
CA ALA A 94 -6.33 -7.64 -7.67
C ALA A 94 -5.51 -8.93 -7.84
N MET A 95 -5.45 -9.78 -6.81
CA MET A 95 -4.77 -11.07 -6.88
C MET A 95 -5.50 -12.06 -7.80
N LEU A 96 -6.84 -12.03 -7.83
CA LEU A 96 -7.66 -12.86 -8.71
C LEU A 96 -7.59 -12.42 -10.18
N GLY A 97 -7.52 -11.11 -10.44
CA GLY A 97 -7.42 -10.57 -11.80
C GLY A 97 -6.04 -10.71 -12.45
N ASN A 98 -5.01 -11.08 -11.68
CA ASN A 98 -3.64 -11.32 -12.15
C ASN A 98 -3.34 -12.83 -12.37
N GLN A 99 -4.39 -13.66 -12.46
CA GLN A 99 -4.34 -15.03 -13.00
C GLN A 99 -4.55 -14.97 -14.52
#